data_AF-A0A662XF82-F1
#
_entry.id   AF-A0A662XF82-F1
#
_cell.length_a   1.000
_cell.length_b   1.000
_cell.length_c   1.000
_cell.angle_alpha   90.00
_cell.angle_beta   90.00
_cell.angle_gamma   90.00
#
_symmetry.space_group_name_H-M   'P 1'
#
loop_
_entity.id
_entity.type
_entity.pdbx_description
1 polymer ?
#
loop_
_entity_poly.entity_id
_entity_poly.type
_entity_poly.pdbx_seq_one_letter_code
_entity_poly.pdbx_strand_id
1 'polypeptide(L)'
;AMASLLLERLATKAAVDDAIRNTKDRVLVLRFGHAADSSCLQQDDIVRAFVGASALPLHLTPTGTVVGASQLARCERELSKMARLCLVEAEQLPIYCQYFDISLIPATIFFVNGQHMKVDYG
;
A
#
# COMPACT_ATOMS: atom_id res chain seq x y z
N ALA A 1 -20.86 2.59 -8.12
CA ALA A 1 -19.93 1.58 -8.66
C ALA A 1 -18.70 1.59 -7.77
N MET A 2 -18.44 0.48 -7.08
CA MET A 2 -17.32 0.35 -6.14
C MET A 2 -16.03 0.53 -6.92
N ALA A 3 -15.32 1.64 -6.69
CA ALA A 3 -13.97 1.80 -7.19
C ALA A 3 -13.12 0.74 -6.48
N SER A 4 -12.92 -0.40 -7.16
CA SER A 4 -11.84 -1.30 -6.81
C SER A 4 -10.57 -0.45 -6.89
N LEU A 5 -10.06 -0.02 -5.74
CA LEU A 5 -8.74 0.60 -5.59
C LEU A 5 -7.73 -0.48 -5.98
N LEU A 6 -7.55 -0.63 -7.29
CA LEU A 6 -6.71 -1.63 -7.89
C LEU A 6 -5.30 -1.20 -7.56
N LEU A 7 -4.74 -1.77 -6.48
CA LEU A 7 -3.39 -1.51 -6.07
C LEU A 7 -2.48 -1.69 -7.27
N GLU A 8 -1.64 -0.70 -7.51
CA GLU A 8 -0.75 -0.68 -8.66
C GLU A 8 0.18 -1.90 -8.59
N ARG A 9 0.15 -2.73 -9.64
CA ARG A 9 0.97 -3.93 -9.76
C ARG A 9 2.20 -3.62 -10.61
N LEU A 10 3.38 -3.78 -10.05
CA LEU A 10 4.67 -3.55 -10.68
C LEU A 10 5.28 -4.91 -11.07
N ALA A 11 5.43 -5.10 -12.37
CA ALA A 11 5.87 -6.35 -13.00
C ALA A 11 7.27 -6.25 -13.63
N THR A 12 7.82 -5.04 -13.74
CA THR A 12 9.07 -4.77 -14.46
C THR A 12 10.04 -3.99 -13.59
N LYS A 13 11.34 -4.18 -13.87
CA LYS A 13 12.40 -3.47 -13.15
C LYS A 13 12.23 -1.96 -13.25
N ALA A 14 11.95 -1.47 -14.46
CA ALA A 14 11.73 -0.05 -14.72
C ALA A 14 10.57 0.51 -13.90
N ALA A 15 9.47 -0.22 -13.77
CA ALA A 15 8.32 0.23 -12.97
C ALA A 15 8.66 0.33 -11.48
N VAL A 16 9.45 -0.60 -10.94
CA VAL A 16 9.93 -0.54 -9.55
C VAL A 16 10.92 0.61 -9.34
N ASP A 17 11.90 0.77 -10.24
CA ASP A 17 12.85 1.89 -10.19
C ASP A 17 12.13 3.24 -10.26
N ASP A 18 11.14 3.37 -11.14
CA ASP A 18 10.34 4.59 -11.27
C ASP A 18 9.49 4.83 -10.03
N ALA A 19 8.92 3.79 -9.43
CA ALA A 19 8.19 3.91 -8.17
C ALA A 19 9.11 4.44 -7.05
N ILE A 20 10.31 3.87 -6.90
CA ILE A 20 11.30 4.29 -5.90
C ILE A 20 11.77 5.72 -6.15
N ARG A 21 12.04 6.07 -7.41
CA ARG A 21 12.56 7.39 -7.80
C ARG A 21 11.53 8.49 -7.65
N ASN A 22 10.31 8.27 -8.12
CA ASN A 22 9.30 9.31 -8.29
C ASN A 22 8.31 9.41 -7.12
N THR A 23 8.32 8.47 -6.19
CA THR A 23 7.55 8.63 -4.95
C THR A 23 8.32 9.53 -3.99
N LYS A 24 7.88 10.79 -3.89
CA LYS A 24 8.43 11.81 -2.99
C LYS A 24 7.41 12.23 -1.93
N ASP A 25 7.93 12.72 -0.82
CA ASP A 25 7.21 13.33 0.30
C ASP A 25 6.15 12.43 0.97
N ARG A 26 6.27 11.12 0.73
CA ARG A 26 5.43 10.07 1.31
C ARG A 26 6.18 8.75 1.33
N VAL A 27 5.70 7.81 2.13
CA VAL A 27 6.25 6.45 2.20
C VAL A 27 5.85 5.69 0.94
N LEU A 28 6.81 5.11 0.22
CA LEU A 28 6.53 4.06 -0.74
C LEU A 28 6.58 2.72 -0.01
N VAL A 29 5.54 1.93 -0.18
CA VAL A 29 5.43 0.57 0.34
C VAL A 29 5.40 -0.38 -0.86
N LEU A 30 6.41 -1.26 -0.95
CA LEU A 30 6.49 -2.30 -1.96
C LEU A 30 6.20 -3.65 -1.31
N ARG A 31 5.05 -4.25 -1.63
CA ARG A 31 4.68 -5.60 -1.17
C ARG A 31 5.06 -6.61 -2.24
N PHE A 32 6.18 -7.29 -2.06
CA PHE A 32 6.61 -8.43 -2.88
C PHE A 32 5.76 -9.65 -2.53
N GLY A 33 5.17 -10.30 -3.52
CA GLY A 33 4.45 -11.55 -3.33
C GLY A 33 3.84 -12.09 -4.61
N HIS A 34 2.86 -12.97 -4.44
CA HIS A 34 2.16 -13.64 -5.54
C HIS A 34 0.65 -13.46 -5.39
N ALA A 35 -0.04 -13.10 -6.48
CA ALA A 35 -1.47 -12.76 -6.42
C ALA A 35 -2.40 -13.93 -6.04
N ALA A 36 -1.97 -15.17 -6.30
CA ALA A 36 -2.74 -16.35 -5.94
C ALA A 36 -2.46 -16.86 -4.51
N ASP A 37 -1.49 -16.28 -3.79
CA ASP A 37 -1.18 -16.69 -2.42
C ASP A 37 -2.15 -16.04 -1.42
N SER A 38 -2.82 -16.88 -0.62
CA SER A 38 -3.76 -16.46 0.41
C SER A 38 -3.18 -15.48 1.43
N SER A 39 -1.91 -15.64 1.80
CA SER A 39 -1.23 -14.76 2.74
C SER A 39 -1.02 -13.36 2.17
N CYS A 40 -0.67 -13.27 0.87
CA CYS A 40 -0.55 -12.02 0.13
C CYS A 40 -1.91 -11.31 0.02
N LEU A 41 -2.99 -12.06 -0.22
CA LEU A 41 -4.35 -11.50 -0.27
C LEU A 41 -4.80 -10.93 1.07
N GLN A 42 -4.58 -11.66 2.17
CA GLN A 42 -4.88 -11.18 3.52
C GLN A 42 -4.12 -9.90 3.84
N GLN A 43 -2.84 -9.84 3.47
CA GLN A 43 -2.05 -8.63 3.67
C GLN A 43 -2.56 -7.48 2.80
N ASP A 44 -2.89 -7.73 1.53
CA ASP A 44 -3.42 -6.69 0.66
C ASP A 44 -4.71 -6.07 1.21
N ASP A 45 -5.61 -6.87 1.80
CA ASP A 45 -6.85 -6.36 2.39
C ASP A 45 -6.58 -5.46 3.59
N ILE A 46 -5.64 -5.83 4.46
CA ILE A 46 -5.21 -5.00 5.59
C ILE A 46 -4.61 -3.68 5.09
N VAL A 47 -3.67 -3.73 4.12
CA VAL A 47 -3.01 -2.52 3.66
C VAL A 47 -3.94 -1.65 2.80
N ARG A 48 -4.90 -2.25 2.08
CA ARG A 48 -5.98 -1.51 1.40
C ARG A 48 -6.85 -0.75 2.38
N ALA A 49 -7.13 -1.29 3.58
CA ALA A 49 -7.88 -0.55 4.58
C ALA A 49 -7.16 0.74 5.01
N PHE A 50 -5.82 0.74 5.08
CA PHE A 50 -5.04 1.94 5.41
C PHE A 50 -4.99 2.98 4.28
N VAL A 51 -4.90 2.53 3.02
CA VAL A 51 -4.77 3.45 1.86
C VAL A 51 -6.14 3.88 1.30
N GLY A 52 -7.15 3.01 1.39
CA GLY A 52 -8.50 3.19 0.84
C GLY A 52 -9.52 3.83 1.76
N ALA A 53 -9.09 4.15 2.99
CA ALA A 53 -9.85 4.83 4.02
C ALA A 53 -10.51 6.15 3.51
N SER A 54 -9.94 6.81 2.49
CA SER A 54 -10.58 7.98 1.85
C SER A 54 -11.91 7.70 1.08
N ALA A 55 -12.37 6.45 0.93
CA ALA A 55 -13.43 6.09 -0.03
C ALA A 55 -14.75 5.55 0.54
N LEU A 56 -14.92 5.44 1.86
CA LEU A 56 -16.23 5.07 2.41
C LEU A 56 -17.17 6.28 2.38
N PRO A 57 -18.31 6.23 1.66
CA PRO A 57 -19.40 7.14 1.95
C PRO A 57 -19.92 6.74 3.34
N LEU A 58 -19.73 7.62 4.32
CA LEU A 58 -20.46 7.57 5.58
C LEU A 58 -21.93 7.28 5.26
N HIS A 59 -22.41 6.12 5.69
CA HIS A 59 -23.80 5.73 5.52
C HIS A 59 -24.67 6.79 6.19
N LEU A 60 -25.32 7.64 5.38
CA LEU A 60 -26.30 8.62 5.84
C LEU A 60 -27.50 7.84 6.36
N THR A 61 -27.62 7.71 7.68
CA THR A 61 -28.87 7.27 8.29
C THR A 61 -29.95 8.34 8.04
N PRO A 62 -31.22 7.96 7.81
CA PRO A 62 -32.30 8.89 7.48
C PRO A 62 -32.60 9.95 8.55
N THR A 63 -32.01 9.83 9.73
CA THR A 63 -32.25 10.65 10.93
C THR A 63 -31.32 11.86 11.09
N GLY A 64 -30.45 12.15 10.11
CA GLY A 64 -29.80 13.47 9.99
C GLY A 64 -28.87 13.88 11.14
N THR A 65 -28.39 12.93 11.95
CA THR A 65 -27.47 13.22 13.07
C THR A 65 -26.07 12.69 12.76
N VAL A 66 -25.20 13.57 12.24
CA VAL A 66 -23.76 13.33 12.19
C VAL A 66 -23.16 13.88 13.48
N VAL A 67 -23.07 13.05 14.51
CA VAL A 67 -22.34 13.41 15.74
C VAL A 67 -21.04 12.61 15.76
N GLY A 68 -19.92 13.25 15.38
CA GLY A 68 -18.58 12.78 15.74
C GLY A 68 -17.62 12.30 14.64
N ALA A 69 -17.92 12.43 13.34
CA ALA A 69 -17.10 11.83 12.28
C ALA A 69 -16.11 12.77 11.53
N SER A 70 -16.13 14.08 11.79
CA SER A 70 -15.40 15.05 10.94
C SER A 70 -13.88 15.05 11.11
N GLN A 71 -13.37 14.77 12.32
CA GLN A 71 -11.92 14.72 12.56
C GLN A 71 -11.30 13.39 12.13
N LEU A 72 -11.97 12.26 12.42
CA LEU A 72 -11.51 10.94 12.00
C LEU A 72 -11.48 10.82 10.47
N ALA A 73 -12.52 11.26 9.75
CA ALA A 73 -12.53 11.26 8.28
C ALA A 73 -11.48 12.21 7.67
N ARG A 74 -11.16 13.32 8.35
CA ARG A 74 -10.08 14.22 7.91
C ARG A 74 -8.71 13.59 8.14
N CYS A 75 -8.48 13.01 9.32
CA CYS A 75 -7.26 12.28 9.65
C CYS A 75 -7.05 11.12 8.67
N GLU A 76 -8.10 10.35 8.40
CA GLU A 76 -8.13 9.25 7.43
C GLU A 76 -7.66 9.68 6.02
N ARG A 77 -8.20 10.80 5.52
CA ARG A 77 -7.80 11.37 4.22
C ARG A 77 -6.37 11.88 4.20
N GLU A 78 -5.86 12.44 5.29
CA GLU A 78 -4.46 12.86 5.34
C GLU A 78 -3.52 11.65 5.49
N LEU A 79 -3.92 10.63 6.25
CA LEU A 79 -3.20 9.36 6.40
C LEU A 79 -3.11 8.61 5.07
N SER A 80 -4.15 8.60 4.25
CA SER A 80 -4.12 7.96 2.93
C SER A 80 -3.13 8.63 1.96
N LYS A 81 -2.70 9.86 2.23
CA LYS A 81 -1.66 10.56 1.44
C LYS A 81 -0.24 10.22 1.92
N MET A 82 -0.09 9.72 3.14
CA MET A 82 1.21 9.45 3.75
C MET A 82 1.93 8.26 3.13
N ALA A 83 1.21 7.40 2.41
CA ALA A 83 1.80 6.24 1.76
C ALA A 83 1.26 6.00 0.34
N ARG A 84 2.14 5.56 -0.55
CA ARG A 84 1.80 4.90 -1.82
C ARG A 84 2.13 3.43 -1.67
N LEU A 85 1.14 2.57 -1.92
CA LEU A 85 1.32 1.12 -1.91
C LEU A 85 1.36 0.58 -3.34
N CYS A 86 2.39 -0.22 -3.63
CA CYS A 86 2.50 -0.96 -4.87
C CYS A 86 2.72 -2.45 -4.57
N LEU A 87 2.06 -3.30 -5.33
CA LEU A 87 2.24 -4.75 -5.29
C LEU A 87 3.33 -5.11 -6.29
N VAL A 88 4.28 -5.95 -5.88
CA VAL A 88 5.39 -6.38 -6.73
C VAL A 88 5.28 -7.89 -6.93
N GLU A 89 5.22 -8.33 -8.19
CA GLU A 89 5.19 -9.75 -8.52
C GLU A 89 6.61 -10.33 -8.38
N ALA A 90 6.84 -11.03 -7.28
CA ALA A 90 8.19 -11.46 -6.87
C ALA A 90 8.86 -12.35 -7.94
N GLU A 91 8.09 -13.21 -8.59
CA GLU A 91 8.56 -14.13 -9.64
C GLU A 91 9.06 -13.41 -10.90
N GLN A 92 8.49 -12.25 -11.21
CA GLN A 92 8.88 -11.47 -12.39
C GLN A 92 10.13 -10.62 -12.14
N LEU A 93 10.52 -10.46 -10.87
CA LEU A 93 11.58 -9.55 -10.44
C LEU A 93 12.60 -10.20 -9.50
N PRO A 94 13.22 -11.34 -9.89
CA PRO A 94 14.17 -12.06 -9.05
C PRO A 94 15.39 -11.19 -8.67
N ILE A 95 15.75 -10.21 -9.51
CA ILE A 95 16.84 -9.27 -9.22
C ILE A 95 16.59 -8.45 -7.95
N TYR A 96 15.36 -8.00 -7.71
CA TYR A 96 15.04 -7.26 -6.49
C TYR A 96 14.86 -8.20 -5.30
N CYS A 97 14.30 -9.39 -5.52
CA CYS A 97 14.25 -10.41 -4.48
C CYS A 97 15.67 -10.73 -3.97
N GLN A 98 16.63 -10.90 -4.88
CA GLN A 98 18.03 -11.11 -4.51
C GLN A 98 18.66 -9.87 -3.85
N TYR A 99 18.43 -8.68 -4.41
CA TYR A 99 19.00 -7.44 -3.88
C TYR A 99 18.54 -7.13 -2.45
N PHE A 100 17.27 -7.40 -2.14
CA PHE A 100 16.68 -7.19 -0.82
C PHE A 100 16.74 -8.43 0.09
N ASP A 101 17.38 -9.52 -0.37
CA ASP A 101 17.47 -10.79 0.35
C ASP A 101 16.09 -11.36 0.76
N ILE A 102 15.12 -11.27 -0.15
CA ILE A 102 13.76 -11.77 0.02
C ILE A 102 13.75 -13.27 -0.27
N SER A 103 13.65 -14.08 0.79
CA SER A 103 13.53 -15.54 0.73
C SER A 103 12.10 -16.05 0.97
N LEU A 104 11.25 -15.23 1.59
CA LEU A 104 9.86 -15.55 1.92
C LEU A 104 8.94 -14.44 1.41
N ILE A 105 7.76 -14.83 0.95
CA ILE A 105 6.68 -13.92 0.57
C ILE A 105 5.45 -14.16 1.47
N PRO A 106 4.63 -13.13 1.72
CA PRO A 106 4.82 -11.73 1.32
C PRO A 106 5.97 -11.04 2.06
N ALA A 107 6.71 -10.17 1.37
CA ALA A 107 7.74 -9.32 1.95
C ALA A 107 7.44 -7.85 1.65
N THR A 108 7.65 -6.97 2.63
CA THR A 108 7.30 -5.55 2.51
C THR A 108 8.52 -4.68 2.70
N ILE A 109 8.84 -3.87 1.69
CA ILE A 109 9.98 -2.96 1.67
C ILE A 109 9.49 -1.52 1.65
N PHE A 110 10.12 -0.67 2.45
CA PHE A 110 9.72 0.73 2.64
C PHE A 110 10.78 1.69 2.08
N PHE A 111 10.32 2.74 1.40
CA PHE A 111 11.18 3.84 0.96
C PHE A 111 10.58 5.19 1.35
N VAL A 112 11.42 6.16 1.69
CA VAL A 112 11.04 7.59 1.73
C VAL A 112 12.05 8.36 0.90
N ASN A 113 11.55 9.14 -0.07
CA ASN A 113 12.37 9.96 -0.96
C ASN A 113 13.46 9.19 -1.73
N GLY A 114 13.25 7.89 -1.98
CA GLY A 114 14.20 7.00 -2.64
C GLY A 114 15.24 6.37 -1.71
N GLN A 115 15.18 6.65 -0.41
CA GLN A 115 16.02 5.99 0.60
C GLN A 115 15.30 4.79 1.19
N HIS A 116 15.98 3.65 1.23
CA HIS A 116 15.47 2.43 1.84
C HIS A 116 15.37 2.62 3.36
N MET A 117 14.19 2.36 3.91
CA MET A 117 13.93 2.40 5.34
C MET A 117 13.94 0.98 5.89
N LYS A 118 14.82 0.73 6.85
CA LYS A 118 14.74 -0.46 7.69
C LYS A 118 13.71 -0.23 8.78
N VAL A 119 12.89 -1.22 9.05
CA VAL A 119 11.96 -1.18 10.17
C VAL A 119 12.20 -2.41 11.02
N ASP A 120 12.49 -2.17 12.30
CA ASP A 120 12.62 -3.18 13.32
C ASP A 120 11.29 -3.24 14.08
N TYR A 121 10.63 -4.39 14.05
CA TYR A 121 9.35 -4.61 14.71
C TYR A 121 9.46 -5.52 15.95
N GLY A 122 10.69 -5.86 16.38
CA GLY A 122 10.95 -6.70 17.55
C GLY A 122 11.06 -8.19 17.24
#